data_AF-A0A0A7RRD4-F1
#
_entry.id   AF-A0A0A7RRD4-F1
#
_cell.length_a   1.000
_cell.length_b   1.000
_cell.length_c   1.000
_cell.angle_alpha   90.00
_cell.angle_beta   90.00
_cell.angle_gamma   90.00
#
_symmetry.space_group_name_H-M   'P 1'
#
loop_
_entity.id
_entity.type
_entity.pdbx_description
1 polymer ?
#
loop_
_entity_poly.entity_id
_entity_poly.type
_entity_poly.pdbx_seq_one_letter_code
_entity_poly.pdbx_strand_id
1 'polypeptide(L)' 'RYAMQAVKQMEPQVKQALQCFPKTAFGGGFYRGGFEPKMNKREATLVLGVSPTANRTKIREAHRKLMILNHPDRG' A
#
# COMPACT_ATOMS: atom_id res chain seq x y z
N ARG A 1 -16.31 28.01 -27.17
CA ARG A 1 -17.31 26.92 -27.31
C ARG A 1 -16.73 25.60 -27.84
N TYR A 2 -15.58 25.60 -28.54
CA TYR A 2 -14.93 24.39 -29.08
C TYR A 2 -14.17 23.52 -28.06
N ALA A 3 -13.60 24.12 -27.01
CA ALA A 3 -12.86 23.38 -25.98
C ALA A 3 -13.71 22.32 -25.27
N MET A 4 -15.00 22.63 -25.02
CA MET A 4 -15.96 21.71 -24.40
C MET A 4 -16.34 20.53 -25.31
N GLN A 5 -16.26 20.72 -26.64
CA GLN A 5 -16.58 19.66 -27.61
C GLN A 5 -15.44 18.66 -27.75
N ALA A 6 -14.19 19.15 -27.68
CA ALA A 6 -12.99 18.32 -27.73
C ALA A 6 -12.87 17.41 -26.50
N VAL A 7 -13.13 17.91 -25.29
CA VAL A 7 -13.12 17.06 -24.07
C VAL A 7 -14.20 15.98 -24.10
N LYS A 8 -15.37 16.27 -24.71
CA LYS A 8 -16.47 15.31 -24.84
C LYS A 8 -16.16 14.16 -25.81
N GLN A 9 -15.29 14.41 -26.79
CA GLN A 9 -14.80 13.41 -27.76
C GLN A 9 -13.68 12.54 -27.19
N MET A 10 -12.90 13.06 -26.23
CA MET A 10 -11.77 12.35 -25.61
C MET A 10 -12.16 11.52 -24.37
N GLU A 11 -13.32 11.79 -23.76
CA GLU A 11 -13.92 11.04 -22.64
C GLU A 11 -13.83 9.49 -22.76
N PRO A 12 -14.28 8.84 -23.86
CA PRO A 12 -14.27 7.38 -23.95
C PRO A 12 -12.86 6.80 -24.05
N GLN A 13 -11.92 7.49 -24.71
CA GLN A 13 -10.53 7.05 -24.82
C GLN A 13 -9.81 7.14 -23.45
N VAL A 14 -10.07 8.20 -22.68
CA VAL A 14 -9.50 8.36 -21.34
C VAL A 14 -10.06 7.30 -20.37
N LYS A 15 -11.35 7.00 -20.44
CA LYS A 15 -11.98 5.94 -19.63
C LYS A 15 -11.41 4.55 -19.95
N GLN A 16 -11.20 4.26 -21.23
CA GLN A 16 -10.62 2.99 -21.67
C GLN A 16 -9.14 2.88 -21.23
N ALA A 17 -8.37 3.97 -21.32
CA ALA A 17 -7.01 4.01 -20.82
C ALA A 17 -6.94 3.78 -19.31
N LEU A 18 -7.81 4.42 -18.52
CA LEU A 18 -7.92 4.22 -17.06
C LEU A 18 -8.29 2.78 -16.67
N GLN A 19 -9.11 2.10 -17.49
CA GLN A 19 -9.48 0.70 -17.27
C GLN A 19 -8.37 -0.29 -17.61
N CYS A 20 -7.47 0.05 -18.55
CA CYS A 20 -6.30 -0.77 -18.89
C CYS A 20 -5.17 -0.68 -17.85
N PHE A 21 -5.24 0.23 -16.87
CA PHE A 21 -4.28 0.22 -15.78
C PHE A 21 -4.56 -0.96 -14.83
N PRO A 22 -3.58 -1.85 -14.61
CA PRO A 22 -3.77 -2.96 -13.69
C PRO A 22 -4.05 -2.40 -12.29
N LYS A 23 -5.21 -2.73 -11.72
CA LYS A 23 -5.60 -2.35 -10.34
C LYS A 23 -4.60 -2.83 -9.28
N THR A 24 -3.76 -3.81 -9.64
CA THR A 24 -2.66 -4.35 -8.85
C THR A 24 -1.38 -3.51 -8.88
N ALA A 25 -1.26 -2.53 -9.78
CA ALA A 25 -0.11 -1.63 -9.85
C ALA A 25 0.10 -0.83 -8.54
N PHE A 26 -0.98 -0.66 -7.77
CA PHE A 26 -0.98 0.04 -6.50
C PHE A 26 -1.32 -0.92 -5.35
N GLY A 27 -0.55 -2.00 -5.17
CA GLY A 27 -0.46 -2.75 -3.91
C GLY A 27 -1.77 -3.22 -3.26
N GLY A 28 -2.88 -3.30 -4.00
CA GLY A 28 -4.22 -3.52 -3.45
C GLY A 28 -4.55 -4.98 -3.14
N GLY A 29 -3.56 -5.88 -3.18
CA GLY A 29 -3.72 -7.30 -2.89
C GLY A 29 -2.97 -7.69 -1.62
N PHE A 30 -3.49 -8.69 -0.90
CA PHE A 30 -2.78 -9.31 0.22
C PHE A 30 -1.50 -9.99 -0.27
N TYR A 31 -0.45 -9.94 0.55
CA TYR A 31 0.74 -10.76 0.32
C TYR A 31 0.35 -12.23 0.43
N ARG A 32 0.78 -13.05 -0.54
CA ARG A 32 0.50 -14.49 -0.56
C ARG A 32 1.51 -15.23 0.30
N GLY A 33 1.04 -16.19 1.08
CA GLY A 33 1.87 -17.04 1.94
C GLY A 33 1.82 -16.63 3.42
N GLY A 34 2.67 -17.27 4.24
CA GLY A 34 2.87 -16.93 5.64
C GLY A 34 4.13 -16.08 5.86
N PHE A 35 4.57 -15.99 7.11
CA PHE A 35 5.83 -15.35 7.44
C PHE A 35 7.04 -16.16 6.96
N GLU A 36 8.14 -15.48 6.67
CA GLU A 36 9.40 -16.13 6.37
C GLU A 36 9.91 -16.90 7.59
N PRO A 37 10.61 -18.04 7.40
CA PRO A 37 11.14 -18.83 8.51
C PRO A 37 12.11 -18.06 9.43
N LYS A 38 12.78 -17.04 8.87
CA LYS A 38 13.69 -16.15 9.59
C LYS A 38 13.32 -14.71 9.26
N MET A 39 13.03 -13.93 10.30
CA MET A 39 12.70 -12.51 10.17
C MET A 39 13.76 -11.77 9.38
N ASN A 40 13.34 -11.13 8.29
CA ASN A 40 14.21 -10.34 7.43
C ASN A 40 13.84 -8.85 7.46
N LYS A 41 14.74 -7.99 6.96
CA LYS A 41 14.50 -6.54 6.99
C LYS A 41 13.30 -6.12 6.14
N ARG A 42 13.06 -6.79 5.01
CA ARG A 42 11.97 -6.48 4.09
C ARG A 42 10.60 -6.80 4.72
N GLU A 43 10.43 -8.01 5.21
CA GLU A 43 9.27 -8.46 5.95
C GLU A 43 9.01 -7.56 7.16
N ALA A 44 10.02 -7.27 7.99
CA ALA A 44 9.86 -6.39 9.13
C ALA A 44 9.31 -5.00 8.74
N THR A 45 9.75 -4.46 7.60
CA THR A 45 9.24 -3.17 7.11
C THR A 45 7.80 -3.25 6.62
N LEU A 46 7.42 -4.37 6.01
CA LEU A 46 6.04 -4.64 5.60
C LEU A 46 5.12 -4.83 6.82
N VAL A 47 5.56 -5.60 7.82
CA VAL A 47 4.81 -5.85 9.07
C VAL A 47 4.58 -4.57 9.87
N LEU A 48 5.63 -3.75 10.03
CA LEU A 48 5.53 -2.48 10.76
C LEU A 48 4.88 -1.35 9.95
N GLY A 49 4.68 -1.53 8.63
CA GLY A 49 4.13 -0.50 7.76
C GLY A 49 5.03 0.73 7.63
N VAL A 50 6.36 0.54 7.62
CA VAL A 50 7.35 1.64 7.56
C VAL A 50 8.27 1.49 6.35
N SER A 51 8.89 2.61 5.93
CA SER A 51 9.91 2.58 4.87
C SER A 51 11.13 1.74 5.29
N PRO A 52 11.81 1.01 4.36
CA PRO A 52 13.09 0.35 4.62
C PRO A 52 14.22 1.27 5.10
N THR A 53 14.07 2.57 4.87
CA THR A 53 15.00 3.63 5.29
C THR A 53 14.50 4.42 6.51
N ALA A 54 13.44 3.95 7.18
CA ALA A 54 12.88 4.65 8.34
C ALA A 54 13.89 4.77 9.50
N ASN A 55 13.79 5.89 10.22
CA ASN A 55 14.64 6.14 11.38
C ASN A 55 14.19 5.33 12.61
N ARG A 56 15.07 5.21 13.60
CA ARG A 56 14.83 4.43 14.83
C ARG A 56 13.59 4.89 15.60
N THR A 57 13.30 6.19 15.59
CA THR A 57 12.14 6.77 16.30
C THR A 57 10.83 6.29 15.68
N LYS A 58 10.69 6.38 14.36
CA LYS A 58 9.50 5.90 13.63
C LYS A 58 9.30 4.39 13.80
N ILE A 59 10.40 3.62 13.76
CA ILE A 59 10.34 2.16 13.99
C ILE A 59 9.78 1.86 15.39
N ARG A 60 10.27 2.54 16.42
CA ARG A 60 9.81 2.34 17.81
C ARG A 60 8.33 2.71 17.99
N GLU A 61 7.91 3.80 17.39
CA GLU A 61 6.52 4.26 17.45
C GLU A 61 5.57 3.29 16.76
N ALA A 62 5.89 2.88 15.52
CA ALA A 62 5.11 1.92 14.76
C ALA A 62 5.01 0.57 15.51
N HIS A 63 6.13 0.08 16.04
CA HIS A 63 6.16 -1.13 16.86
C HIS A 63 5.27 -1.01 18.09
N ARG A 64 5.36 0.09 18.86
CA ARG A 64 4.51 0.31 20.04
C ARG A 64 3.03 0.31 19.65
N LYS A 65 2.66 1.03 18.59
CA LYS A 65 1.28 1.09 18.12
C LYS A 65 0.74 -0.28 17.74
N LEU A 66 1.53 -1.05 16.98
CA LEU A 66 1.17 -2.39 16.53
C LEU A 66 1.03 -3.37 17.71
N MET A 67 1.93 -3.30 18.69
CA MET A 67 1.88 -4.15 19.89
C MET A 67 0.67 -3.83 20.78
N ILE A 68 0.31 -2.56 20.95
CA ILE A 68 -0.86 -2.19 21.74
C ILE A 68 -2.15 -2.73 21.10
N LEU A 69 -2.22 -2.66 19.77
CA LEU A 69 -3.38 -3.15 19.01
C LEU A 69 -3.50 -4.68 19.05
N ASN A 70 -2.38 -5.40 19.03
CA ASN A 70 -2.33 -6.86 19.04
C ASN A 70 -1.92 -7.44 20.41
N HIS A 71 -2.08 -6.67 21.48
CA HIS A 71 -1.58 -7.08 22.79
C HIS A 71 -2.32 -8.34 23.26
N PRO A 72 -1.63 -9.42 23.67
CA PRO A 72 -2.27 -10.69 24.01
C PRO A 72 -3.26 -10.55 25.17
N ASP A 73 -2.92 -9.75 26.19
CA ASP A 73 -3.81 -9.49 27.33
C ASP A 73 -5.03 -8.62 26.98
N ARG A 74 -5.10 -8.09 25.75
CA ARG A 74 -6.24 -7.34 25.22
C ARG A 74 -6.93 -8.07 24.06
N GLY A 75 -6.49 -9.30 23.79
CA GLY A 75 -7.00 -10.18 22.73
C GLY A 75 -8.28 -10.89 23.12
#